data_AF-A0A4D7C1E6-F1
#
_entry.id   AF-A0A4D7C1E6-F1
#
_cell.length_a   1.000
_cell.length_b   1.000
_cell.length_c   1.000
_cell.angle_alpha   90.00
_cell.angle_beta   90.00
_cell.angle_gamma   90.00
#
_symmetry.space_group_name_H-M   'P 1'
#
loop_
_entity.id
_entity.type
_entity.pdbx_description
1 polymer ?
#
loop_
_entity_poly.entity_id
_entity_poly.type
_entity_poly.pdbx_seq_one_letter_code
_entity_poly.pdbx_strand_id
1 'polypeptide(L)'
;MIARFGPATFERGTSTARHLQFAYAPCILDVYFYPPQPGATPLGTYVDARSERGPPMDPVVCMSAQRERRVNPQKFLRQADGDAALPAH
;
A
#
# COMPACT_ATOMS: atom_id res chain seq x y z
N MET A 1 -2.09 0.21 -11.14
CA MET A 1 -2.02 -0.12 -9.69
C MET A 1 -2.85 -1.33 -9.30
N ILE A 2 -4.12 -1.42 -9.68
CA ILE A 2 -4.99 -2.57 -9.30
C ILE A 2 -4.40 -3.92 -9.74
N ALA A 3 -3.91 -4.00 -10.98
CA ALA A 3 -3.25 -5.21 -11.47
C ALA A 3 -1.97 -5.58 -10.71
N ARG A 4 -1.35 -4.65 -9.96
CA ARG A 4 -0.08 -4.86 -9.26
C ARG A 4 -0.29 -5.26 -7.80
N PHE A 5 -1.25 -4.63 -7.12
CA PHE A 5 -1.45 -4.78 -5.67
C PHE A 5 -2.82 -5.35 -5.28
N GLY A 6 -3.72 -5.54 -6.25
CA GLY A 6 -5.14 -5.84 -6.00
C GLY A 6 -5.97 -4.56 -5.86
N PRO A 7 -7.25 -4.68 -5.46
CA PRO A 7 -8.11 -3.51 -5.25
C PRO A 7 -7.54 -2.61 -4.15
N ALA A 8 -7.66 -1.30 -4.33
CA ALA A 8 -7.37 -0.33 -3.29
C ALA A 8 -8.42 -0.48 -2.17
N THR A 9 -7.98 -0.38 -0.91
CA THR A 9 -8.89 -0.41 0.24
C THR A 9 -9.62 0.92 0.39
N PHE A 10 -9.00 2.00 -0.08
CA PHE A 10 -9.60 3.33 -0.14
C PHE A 10 -9.15 4.04 -1.41
N GLU A 11 -10.09 4.78 -2.00
CA GLU A 11 -9.85 5.59 -3.17
C GLU A 11 -10.62 6.91 -3.04
N ARG A 12 -9.95 8.03 -3.31
CA ARG A 12 -10.56 9.36 -3.37
C ARG A 12 -10.07 10.09 -4.63
N GLY A 13 -10.99 10.69 -5.37
CA GLY A 13 -10.67 11.47 -6.57
C GLY A 13 -11.30 12.86 -6.54
N THR A 14 -10.66 13.80 -7.24
CA THR A 14 -11.21 15.10 -7.64
C THR A 14 -11.05 15.25 -9.16
N SER A 15 -11.41 16.42 -9.72
CA SER A 15 -11.18 16.72 -11.14
C SER A 15 -9.71 16.70 -11.55
N THR A 16 -8.78 16.88 -10.61
CA THR A 16 -7.34 17.05 -10.89
C THR A 16 -6.45 16.19 -10.00
N ALA A 17 -6.97 15.36 -9.11
CA ALA A 17 -6.14 14.53 -8.26
C ALA A 17 -6.82 13.20 -7.96
N ARG A 18 -6.01 12.17 -7.69
CA ARG A 18 -6.52 10.89 -7.20
C ARG A 18 -5.57 10.35 -6.14
N HIS A 19 -6.14 9.75 -5.10
CA HIS A 19 -5.42 9.11 -4.01
C HIS A 19 -5.93 7.68 -3.87
N LEU A 20 -5.01 6.72 -3.91
CA LEU A 20 -5.26 5.30 -3.69
C LEU A 20 -4.50 4.85 -2.44
N GLN A 21 -5.18 4.15 -1.53
CA GLN A 21 -4.58 3.50 -0.37
C GLN A 21 -4.73 1.98 -0.47
N PHE A 22 -3.67 1.27 -0.12
CA PHE A 22 -3.63 -0.18 0.03
C PHE A 22 -3.23 -0.50 1.48
N ALA A 23 -4.23 -0.65 2.35
CA ALA A 23 -4.03 -0.98 3.76
C ALA A 23 -4.13 -2.50 3.97
N TYR A 24 -3.03 -3.20 3.68
CA TYR A 24 -2.92 -4.64 3.93
C TYR A 24 -1.60 -4.95 4.65
N ALA A 25 -1.61 -5.87 5.60
CA ALA A 25 -0.38 -6.31 6.25
C ALA A 25 0.73 -6.64 5.23
N PRO A 26 1.98 -6.24 5.48
CA PRO A 26 2.49 -5.65 6.72
C PRO A 26 2.52 -4.11 6.75
N CYS A 27 1.99 -3.43 5.73
CA CYS A 27 2.15 -1.98 5.58
C CYS A 27 1.02 -1.32 4.81
N ILE A 28 0.78 -0.05 5.11
CA ILE A 28 -0.13 0.80 4.35
C ILE A 28 0.68 1.51 3.27
N LEU A 29 0.23 1.41 2.02
CA LEU A 29 0.81 2.10 0.87
C LEU A 29 -0.18 3.15 0.36
N ASP A 30 0.25 4.40 0.29
CA ASP A 30 -0.51 5.52 -0.26
C ASP A 30 0.12 5.98 -1.58
N VAL A 31 -0.68 6.09 -2.64
CA VAL A 31 -0.23 6.57 -3.96
C VAL A 31 -1.08 7.76 -4.38
N TYR A 32 -0.40 8.88 -4.63
CA TYR A 32 -1.01 10.15 -5.02
C TYR A 32 -0.75 10.40 -6.50
N PHE A 33 -1.81 10.73 -7.21
CA PHE A 33 -1.81 11.00 -8.63
C PHE A 33 -2.14 12.47 -8.87
N TYR A 34 -1.21 13.17 -9.53
CA TYR A 34 -1.41 14.52 -10.02
C TYR A 34 -1.16 14.57 -11.52
N PRO A 35 -1.92 15.37 -12.28
CA PRO A 35 -1.70 15.56 -13.69
C PRO A 35 -0.43 16.41 -13.88
N PRO A 36 0.43 16.06 -14.85
CA PRO A 36 1.64 16.84 -15.12
C PRO A 36 1.32 18.23 -15.68
N GLN A 37 0.13 18.40 -16.27
CA GLN A 37 -0.39 19.66 -16.80
C GLN A 37 -1.92 19.64 -16.77
N PRO A 38 -2.62 20.80 -16.81
CA PRO A 38 -4.07 20.86 -16.80
C PRO A 38 -4.72 19.98 -17.87
N GLY A 39 -5.72 19.18 -17.49
CA GLY A 39 -6.45 18.29 -18.39
C GLY A 39 -5.74 16.99 -18.80
N ALA A 40 -4.48 16.79 -18.41
CA ALA A 40 -3.78 15.53 -18.66
C ALA A 40 -4.23 14.41 -17.72
N THR A 41 -3.98 13.16 -18.12
CA THR A 41 -4.22 12.00 -17.26
C THR A 41 -3.35 12.07 -16.00
N PRO A 42 -3.93 11.95 -14.78
CA PRO A 42 -3.15 11.93 -13.55
C PRO A 42 -2.15 10.78 -13.51
N LEU A 43 -0.89 11.09 -13.19
CA LEU A 43 0.20 10.12 -13.04
C LEU A 43 0.58 10.00 -11.57
N GLY A 44 1.01 8.81 -11.14
CA GLY A 44 1.49 8.60 -9.78
C GLY A 44 2.77 9.40 -9.55
N THR A 45 2.68 10.47 -8.77
CA THR A 45 3.76 11.46 -8.57
C THR A 45 4.39 11.38 -7.19
N TYR A 46 3.64 10.88 -6.21
CA TYR A 46 4.12 10.74 -4.83
C TYR A 46 3.62 9.43 -4.23
N VAL A 47 4.50 8.76 -3.49
CA VAL A 47 4.22 7.49 -2.82
C VAL A 47 4.68 7.62 -1.37
N ASP A 48 3.80 7.29 -0.45
CA ASP A 48 4.10 7.20 0.97
C ASP A 48 3.84 5.77 1.46
N ALA A 49 4.60 5.35 2.46
CA ALA A 49 4.43 4.06 3.09
C ALA A 49 4.60 4.18 4.59
N ARG A 50 3.77 3.43 5.31
CA ARG A 50 3.83 3.35 6.76
C ARG A 50 3.51 1.95 7.25
N SER A 51 4.02 1.61 8.41
CA SER A 51 3.56 0.42 9.11
C SER A 51 2.10 0.60 9.52
N GLU A 52 1.41 -0.51 9.77
CA GLU A 52 0.04 -0.49 10.28
C GLU A 52 -0.07 0.21 11.64
N ARG A 53 1.05 0.34 12.38
CA ARG A 53 1.13 1.05 13.66
C ARG A 53 1.39 2.56 13.52
N GLY A 54 1.60 3.07 12.30
CA GLY A 54 1.75 4.51 12.03
C GLY A 54 3.14 4.99 11.61
N PRO A 55 4.28 4.47 12.14
CA PRO A 55 5.60 4.92 11.72
C PRO A 55 5.85 4.80 10.20
N PRO A 56 6.57 5.77 9.58
CA PRO A 56 6.95 5.70 8.18
C PRO A 56 7.78 4.45 7.85
N MET A 57 7.63 3.97 6.63
CA MET A 57 8.35 2.84 6.07
C MET A 57 8.92 3.20 4.71
N ASP A 58 9.95 2.46 4.27
CA ASP A 58 10.45 2.59 2.91
C ASP A 58 9.38 2.18 1.87
N PRO A 59 9.04 3.06 0.91
CA PRO A 59 8.01 2.77 -0.10
C PRO A 59 8.33 1.58 -1.00
N VAL A 60 9.60 1.33 -1.33
CA VAL A 60 10.03 0.22 -2.20
C VAL A 60 9.86 -1.11 -1.47
N VAL A 61 10.21 -1.16 -0.19
CA VAL A 61 9.97 -2.32 0.68
C VAL A 61 8.46 -2.60 0.78
N CYS A 62 7.65 -1.57 1.05
CA CYS A 62 6.21 -1.75 1.17
C CYS A 62 5.54 -2.21 -0.14
N MET A 63 5.90 -1.59 -1.28
CA MET A 63 5.41 -2.03 -2.60
C MET A 63 5.78 -3.48 -2.91
N SER A 64 6.98 -3.91 -2.53
CA SER A 64 7.44 -5.28 -2.73
C SER A 64 6.62 -6.27 -1.89
N ALA A 65 6.37 -5.93 -0.62
CA ALA A 65 5.52 -6.73 0.27
C ALA A 65 4.06 -6.81 -0.24
N GLN A 66 3.47 -5.68 -0.67
CA GLN A 66 2.12 -5.65 -1.24
C GLN A 66 2.00 -6.53 -2.49
N ARG A 67 3.03 -6.52 -3.35
CA ARG A 67 3.09 -7.40 -4.51
C ARG A 67 3.20 -8.86 -4.11
N GLU A 68 4.09 -9.19 -3.17
CA GLU A 68 4.29 -10.56 -2.71
C GLU A 68 3.00 -11.13 -2.10
N ARG A 69 2.32 -10.35 -1.26
CA ARG A 69 1.01 -10.69 -0.69
C ARG A 69 -0.01 -11.04 -1.75
N ARG A 70 -0.05 -10.28 -2.85
CA ARG A 70 -0.99 -10.53 -3.95
C ARG A 70 -0.69 -11.85 -4.67
N VAL A 71 0.59 -12.19 -4.89
CA VAL A 71 0.96 -13.40 -5.65
C VAL A 71 1.01 -14.66 -4.78
N ASN A 72 1.30 -14.52 -3.49
CA ASN A 72 1.35 -15.62 -2.52
C ASN A 72 0.67 -15.20 -1.20
N PRO A 73 -0.66 -15.15 -1.15
CA PRO A 73 -1.39 -14.72 0.04
C PRO A 73 -1.23 -15.70 1.22
N GLN A 74 -0.98 -16.99 0.95
CA GLN A 74 -0.82 -18.01 1.99
C GLN A 74 0.42 -17.77 2.87
N LYS A 75 1.50 -17.24 2.30
CA LYS A 75 2.72 -16.87 3.06
C LYS A 75 2.41 -15.84 4.16
N PHE A 76 1.58 -14.85 3.84
CA PHE A 76 1.27 -13.75 4.76
C PHE A 76 0.29 -14.16 5.87
N LEU A 77 -0.63 -15.09 5.59
CA LEU A 77 -1.50 -15.67 6.63
C LEU A 77 -0.67 -16.41 7.69
N ARG A 78 0.26 -17.26 7.25
CA ARG A 78 1.14 -18.01 8.17
C ARG A 78 2.08 -17.14 8.99
N GLN A 79 2.50 -16.00 8.45
CA GLN A 79 3.42 -15.10 9.15
C GLN A 79 2.71 -14.35 10.28
N ALA A 80 1.44 -13.98 10.09
CA ALA A 80 0.61 -13.40 11.15
C ALA A 80 0.42 -14.34 12.36
N ASP A 81 0.37 -15.66 12.11
CA ASP A 81 0.29 -16.66 13.18
C ASP A 81 1.61 -16.81 13.98
N GLY A 82 2.76 -16.51 13.35
CA GLY A 82 4.09 -16.63 13.96
C GLY A 82 4.53 -15.43 14.80
N ASP A 83 4.10 -14.21 14.44
CA ASP A 83 4.38 -12.97 15.19
C ASP A 83 3.51 -12.82 16.46
N ALA A 84 2.54 -13.71 16.68
CA ALA A 84 1.69 -13.75 17.88
C ALA A 84 2.39 -14.36 19.12
N ALA A 85 3.65 -14.78 19.00
CA ALA A 85 4.45 -15.21 20.15
C ALA A 85 4.96 -13.99 20.96
N LEU A 86 4.08 -13.38 21.74
CA LEU A 86 4.48 -12.47 22.83
C LEU A 86 5.29 -13.26 23.87
N PRO A 87 6.51 -12.83 24.28
CA PRO A 87 7.10 -13.33 25.51
C PRO A 87 6.29 -12.77 26.68
N ALA A 88 5.66 -13.67 27.45
CA ALA A 88 5.04 -13.34 28.71
C ALA A 88 6.14 -13.17 29.77
N HIS A 89 6.38 -11.93 30.21
CA HIS A 89 7.02 -11.62 31.49
C HIS A 89 6.38 -10.36 32.08
#